data_AF-A0A7K0RG65-F1
#
_entry.id   AF-A0A7K0RG65-F1
#
_cell.length_a   1.000
_cell.length_b   1.000
_cell.length_c   1.000
_cell.angle_alpha   90.00
_cell.angle_beta   90.00
_cell.angle_gamma   90.00
#
_symmetry.space_group_name_H-M   'P 1'
#
loop_
_entity.id
_entity.type
_entity.pdbx_description
1 polymer ?
#
loop_
_entity_poly.entity_id
_entity_poly.type
_entity_poly.pdbx_seq_one_letter_code
_entity_poly.pdbx_strand_id
1 'polypeptide(L)'
;MRLDSINPGDVVRVSIRGRVFHALVRGSDPAGLQIEPIERGFTQRHVKARDVVEHWAKGGRPRGASARAVNPEQRSLDDLFDH
;
A
#
# COMPACT_ATOMS: atom_id res chain seq x y z
N MET A 1 -0.17 12.62 -6.21
CA MET A 1 0.22 11.52 -5.31
C MET A 1 1.73 11.56 -5.12
N ARG A 2 2.24 11.36 -3.90
CA ARG A 2 3.69 11.26 -3.65
C ARG A 2 4.08 9.77 -3.55
N LEU A 3 5.17 9.37 -4.20
CA LEU A 3 5.61 7.97 -4.24
C LEU A 3 6.29 7.52 -2.93
N ASP A 4 6.80 8.47 -2.16
CA ASP A 4 7.52 8.27 -0.90
C ASP A 4 6.71 7.53 0.19
N SER A 5 5.38 7.42 0.06
CA SER A 5 4.53 6.64 0.97
C SER A 5 4.17 5.24 0.43
N ILE A 6 4.66 4.86 -0.75
CA ILE A 6 4.41 3.57 -1.38
C ILE A 6 5.63 2.68 -1.18
N ASN A 7 5.44 1.52 -0.57
CA ASN A 7 6.50 0.60 -0.22
C ASN A 7 6.43 -0.70 -1.05
N PRO A 8 7.55 -1.42 -1.21
CA PRO A 8 7.53 -2.76 -1.75
C PRO A 8 6.55 -3.67 -1.00
N GLY A 9 5.70 -4.38 -1.74
CA GLY A 9 4.64 -5.23 -1.21
C GLY A 9 3.27 -4.57 -1.12
N ASP A 10 3.17 -3.25 -1.28
CA ASP A 10 1.89 -2.55 -1.41
C ASP A 10 1.22 -2.89 -2.75
N VAL A 11 -0.10 -2.67 -2.81
CA VAL A 11 -0.86 -2.79 -4.06
C VAL A 11 -1.21 -1.40 -4.55
N VAL A 12 -1.13 -1.17 -5.85
CA VAL A 12 -1.49 0.09 -6.50
C VAL A 12 -2.53 -0.14 -7.58
N ARG A 13 -3.48 0.80 -7.71
CA ARG A 13 -4.33 0.91 -8.90
C ARG A 13 -3.71 1.88 -9.87
N VAL A 14 -3.48 1.41 -11.09
CA VAL A 14 -2.80 2.15 -12.15
C VAL A 14 -3.78 2.46 -13.27
N SER A 15 -3.71 3.67 -13.84
CA SER A 15 -4.43 4.10 -15.03
C SER A 15 -3.45 4.55 -16.10
N ILE A 16 -3.36 3.81 -17.21
CA ILE A 16 -2.51 4.15 -18.35
C ILE A 16 -3.35 4.05 -19.61
N ARG A 17 -3.41 5.16 -20.37
CA ARG A 17 -4.12 5.25 -21.66
C ARG A 17 -5.58 4.75 -21.57
N GLY A 18 -6.27 5.12 -20.49
CA GLY A 18 -7.68 4.76 -20.25
C GLY A 18 -7.90 3.31 -19.79
N ARG A 19 -6.83 2.51 -19.62
CA ARG A 19 -6.92 1.17 -19.04
C ARG A 19 -6.53 1.21 -17.57
N VAL A 20 -7.30 0.50 -16.75
CA VAL A 20 -7.09 0.42 -15.31
C VAL A 20 -6.76 -1.00 -14.91
N PHE A 21 -5.78 -1.17 -14.03
CA PHE A 21 -5.37 -2.47 -13.50
C PHE A 21 -4.71 -2.33 -12.13
N HIS A 22 -4.55 -3.44 -11.42
CA HIS A 22 -3.88 -3.50 -10.14
C HIS A 22 -2.51 -4.15 -10.28
N ALA A 23 -1.57 -3.68 -9.47
CA ALA A 23 -0.23 -4.22 -9.48
C ALA A 23 0.38 -4.23 -8.08
N LEU A 24 1.21 -5.23 -7.81
CA LEU A 24 2.01 -5.29 -6.61
C LEU A 24 3.29 -4.50 -6.82
N VAL A 25 3.61 -3.62 -5.87
CA VAL A 25 4.84 -2.83 -5.89
C VAL A 25 6.02 -3.73 -5.56
N ARG A 26 7.02 -3.72 -6.44
CA ARG A 26 8.29 -4.44 -6.25
C ARG A 26 9.40 -3.53 -5.72
N GLY A 27 9.32 -2.25 -6.03
CA GLY A 27 10.31 -1.26 -5.67
C GLY A 27 9.97 0.11 -6.23
N SER A 28 10.86 1.06 -5.99
CA SER A 28 10.80 2.40 -6.56
C SER A 28 12.19 2.82 -7.00
N ASP A 29 12.27 3.55 -8.11
CA ASP A 29 13.50 4.14 -8.64
C ASP A 29 13.23 5.60 -9.05
N PRO A 30 14.25 6.38 -9.45
CA PRO A 30 14.04 7.78 -9.87
C PRO A 30 13.07 7.94 -11.06
N ALA A 31 12.80 6.88 -11.84
CA ALA A 31 11.88 6.91 -12.96
C ALA A 31 10.42 6.60 -12.54
N GLY A 32 10.20 6.00 -11.37
CA GLY A 32 8.87 5.75 -10.81
C GLY A 32 8.79 4.50 -9.94
N LEU A 33 7.70 3.74 -10.08
CA LEU A 33 7.48 2.50 -9.36
C LEU A 33 7.75 1.29 -10.26
N GLN A 34 8.41 0.30 -9.69
CA GLN A 34 8.52 -1.04 -10.23
C GLN A 34 7.34 -1.87 -9.76
N ILE A 35 6.64 -2.52 -10.69
CA ILE A 35 5.38 -3.19 -10.42
C ILE A 35 5.28 -4.57 -11.08
N GLU A 36 4.42 -5.42 -10.50
CA GLU A 36 3.99 -6.69 -11.05
C GLU A 36 2.46 -6.67 -11.24
N PRO A 37 1.94 -6.60 -12.48
CA PRO A 37 0.51 -6.63 -12.72
C PRO A 37 -0.14 -7.92 -12.21
N ILE A 38 -1.33 -7.80 -11.64
CA ILE A 38 -2.11 -8.93 -11.11
C ILE A 38 -3.01 -9.49 -12.20
N GLU A 39 -3.64 -8.62 -12.99
CA GLU A 39 -4.53 -9.02 -14.07
C GLU A 39 -3.76 -9.46 -15.33
N ARG A 40 -4.33 -10.41 -16.07
CA ARG A 40 -3.82 -10.85 -17.38
C ARG A 40 -3.96 -9.73 -18.41
N GLY A 41 -3.04 -9.68 -19.38
CA GLY A 41 -3.08 -8.70 -20.48
C GLY A 41 -2.43 -7.35 -20.16
N PHE A 42 -1.75 -7.25 -19.02
CA PHE A 42 -0.89 -6.13 -18.65
C PHE A 42 0.53 -6.66 -18.45
N THR A 43 1.51 -5.99 -19.04
CA THR A 43 2.93 -6.39 -19.03
C THR A 43 3.85 -5.29 -18.51
N GLN A 44 3.28 -4.13 -18.17
CA GLN A 44 4.00 -2.98 -17.66
C GLN A 44 4.70 -3.35 -16.35
N ARG A 45 6.02 -3.16 -16.33
CA ARG A 45 6.87 -3.37 -15.14
C ARG A 45 7.24 -2.07 -14.43
N HIS A 46 6.98 -0.94 -15.07
CA HIS A 46 7.30 0.40 -14.57
C HIS A 46 6.14 1.35 -14.81
N VAL A 47 5.82 2.16 -13.80
CA VAL A 47 4.75 3.17 -13.86
C VAL A 47 5.18 4.47 -13.19
N LYS A 48 4.68 5.60 -13.69
CA LYS A 48 4.98 6.90 -13.09
C LYS A 48 4.01 7.21 -11.96
N ALA A 49 4.40 8.10 -11.07
CA ALA A 49 3.54 8.57 -9.97
C ALA A 49 2.17 9.07 -10.43
N ARG A 50 2.11 9.73 -11.59
CA ARG A 50 0.86 10.26 -12.17
C ARG A 50 -0.08 9.18 -12.70
N ASP A 51 0.45 8.00 -12.98
CA ASP A 51 -0.35 6.87 -13.48
C ASP A 51 -0.97 6.10 -12.31
N VAL A 52 -0.51 6.33 -11.06
CA VAL A 52 -1.07 5.73 -9.86
C VAL A 52 -2.29 6.53 -9.40
N VAL A 53 -3.44 5.86 -9.32
CA VAL A 53 -4.72 6.44 -8.93
C VAL A 53 -5.00 6.20 -7.45
N GLU A 54 -4.63 5.02 -6.94
CA GLU A 54 -4.89 4.61 -5.55
C GLU A 54 -3.83 3.61 -5.07
N HIS A 55 -3.63 3.48 -3.76
CA HIS A 55 -2.73 2.50 -3.15
C HIS A 55 -3.31 1.86 -1.90
N TRP A 56 -2.86 0.65 -1.60
CA TRP A 56 -3.20 -0.10 -0.40
C TRP A 56 -1.92 -0.67 0.22
N ALA A 57 -1.67 -0.30 1.48
CA ALA A 57 -0.52 -0.77 2.23
C ALA A 57 -0.75 -2.21 2.74
N LYS A 58 0.24 -3.10 2.57
CA LYS A 58 0.12 -4.50 3.03
C LYS A 58 0.14 -4.64 4.55
N GLY A 59 0.81 -3.72 5.24
CA GLY A 59 0.80 -3.64 6.70
C GLY A 59 -0.35 -2.76 7.17
N GLY A 60 -1.32 -3.33 7.87
CA GLY A 60 -2.33 -2.55 8.58
C GLY A 60 -1.67 -1.41 9.37
N ARG A 61 -2.21 -0.20 9.17
CA ARG A 61 -1.81 1.11 9.71
C ARG A 61 -0.57 1.76 9.05
N PRO A 62 -0.72 3.00 8.55
CA PRO A 62 0.41 3.83 8.11
C PRO A 62 1.43 3.95 9.24
N ARG A 63 2.70 3.62 8.97
CA ARG A 63 3.80 3.68 9.95
C ARG A 63 4.37 5.10 10.07
N GLY A 64 3.48 6.10 10.13
CA GLY A 64 3.83 7.51 10.08
C GLY A 64 2.67 8.44 10.47
N ALA A 65 2.16 8.30 11.70
CA ALA A 65 1.59 9.39 12.51
C ALA A 65 1.01 8.77 13.80
N SER A 66 1.57 9.21 14.94
CA SER A 66 1.17 8.87 16.31
C SER A 66 1.37 7.41 16.69
N ALA A 67 2.46 7.19 17.43
CA ALA A 67 2.44 6.24 18.54
C ALA A 67 1.09 6.43 19.27
N ARG A 68 0.21 5.45 19.15
CA ARG A 68 -1.00 5.39 19.95
C ARG A 68 -0.48 5.34 21.38
N ALA A 69 -0.67 6.41 22.15
CA ALA A 69 -0.70 6.28 23.59
C ALA A 69 -1.69 5.13 23.85
N VAL A 70 -1.15 4.01 24.32
CA VAL A 70 -1.97 2.91 24.83
C VAL A 70 -2.92 3.56 25.83
N ASN A 71 -4.21 3.58 25.50
CA ASN A 71 -5.19 4.12 26.42
C ASN A 71 -5.20 3.15 27.62
N PRO A 72 -4.84 3.58 28.84
CA PRO A 72 -4.73 2.70 29.99
C PRO A 72 -6.06 2.03 30.36
N GLU A 73 -7.18 2.49 29.81
CA GLU A 73 -8.52 1.92 30.03
C GLU A 73 -8.89 0.80 29.04
N GLN A 74 -8.07 0.53 28.03
CA GLN A 74 -8.30 -0.60 27.13
C GLN A 74 -7.89 -1.91 27.81
N ARG A 75 -8.85 -2.56 28.46
CA ARG A 75 -8.67 -3.92 29.00
C ARG A 75 -8.24 -4.88 27.91
N SER A 76 -7.30 -5.76 28.25
CA SER A 76 -6.80 -6.78 27.33
C SER A 76 -7.84 -7.87 27.13
N LEU A 77 -7.77 -8.59 26.01
CA LEU A 77 -8.70 -9.68 25.72
C LEU A 77 -8.56 -10.82 26.74
N ASP A 78 -7.35 -10.99 27.30
CA ASP A 78 -7.05 -11.98 28.33
C ASP A 78 -7.78 -11.68 29.66
N ASP A 79 -7.96 -10.39 30.02
CA ASP A 79 -8.70 -9.97 31.24
C ASP A 79 -10.21 -10.30 31.19
N LEU A 80 -10.76 -10.65 30.03
CA LEU A 80 -12.19 -10.98 29.85
C LEU A 80 -12.51 -12.45 30.08
N PHE A 81 -11.50 -13.33 30.11
CA PHE A 81 -11.69 -14.78 30.24
C PHE A 81 -11.31 -15.34 31.62
N ASP A 82 -10.71 -14.53 32.49
CA ASP A 82 -10.53 -14.86 33.91
C ASP A 82 -11.80 -14.46 34.69
N HIS A 83 -12.75 -15.41 34.81
CA HIS A 83 -13.86 -15.29 35.75
C HIS A 83 -14.24 -16.63 36.39
#